data_AF-A0A3A8X6Q1-F1
#
_entry.id   AF-A0A3A8X6Q1-F1
#
_cell.length_a   1.000
_cell.length_b   1.000
_cell.length_c   1.000
_cell.angle_alpha   90.00
_cell.angle_beta   90.00
_cell.angle_gamma   90.00
#
_symmetry.space_group_name_H-M   'P 1'
#
loop_
_entity.id
_entity.type
_entity.pdbx_description
1 polymer ?
#
loop_
_entity_poly.entity_id
_entity_poly.type
_entity_poly.pdbx_seq_one_letter_code
_entity_poly.pdbx_strand_id
1 'polypeptide(L)'
;MEIIAFYLPQFHEIPENNEWWGKGFTEWTSVKKSKPLFPGHNQPRVPLHHNYYNLLDKKVMDWQARLAAKAGITGFCFYHYWFNGKQLLEKPVDNYLKWKDIPQRYCMSWANESWIRTWSNMEGNDWNEVTDRKMQRKGPSVLIKQSYGIRHDWEEHFYYLLPFFQDKRYIRYDGKPVFLIHKAAKIKCLDAMLQCWDRLAKQNGLPGIYILATNCDARLSRYVNGRVMFEPNYTLYHEKIEYYQKRDDWIEQIKQRTGLKIIKRFHYDVVWNRIIKRNLEKARYQYFRGGFVDFDASPRRGRNAKIFSGVTPAKFEKYLRELLKLEKEMLFINAWNEWAEGAYLEPDEKHGYGFLQAVKNAREKN
;
A
#
# COMPACT_ATOMS: atom_id res chain seq x y z
N MET A 1 12.93 6.08 -15.96
CA MET A 1 12.05 5.21 -15.15
C MET A 1 11.85 5.80 -13.77
N GLU A 2 10.60 5.90 -13.34
CA GLU A 2 10.20 6.25 -11.97
C GLU A 2 10.19 4.99 -11.08
N ILE A 3 10.68 5.11 -9.84
CA ILE A 3 10.49 4.11 -8.80
C ILE A 3 9.68 4.76 -7.69
N ILE A 4 8.43 4.31 -7.55
CA ILE A 4 7.42 4.93 -6.71
C ILE A 4 7.12 3.99 -5.54
N ALA A 5 7.37 4.44 -4.32
CA ALA A 5 7.05 3.64 -3.12
C ALA A 5 5.67 4.02 -2.58
N PHE A 6 4.81 3.04 -2.30
CA PHE A 6 3.57 3.29 -1.57
C PHE A 6 3.88 3.88 -0.19
N TYR A 7 3.03 4.79 0.28
CA TYR A 7 3.29 5.57 1.48
C TYR A 7 2.05 5.64 2.36
N LEU A 8 2.17 5.07 3.56
CA LEU A 8 1.12 5.00 4.56
C LEU A 8 1.12 6.27 5.43
N PRO A 9 -0.01 7.01 5.52
CA PRO A 9 -0.09 8.23 6.33
C PRO A 9 -0.33 7.97 7.85
N GLN A 10 -0.56 6.72 8.26
CA GLN A 10 -1.07 6.34 9.60
C GLN A 10 -0.02 6.33 10.74
N PHE A 11 0.78 7.38 10.84
CA PHE A 11 1.79 7.55 11.91
C PHE A 11 1.50 8.80 12.77
N HIS A 12 0.22 9.12 12.90
CA HIS A 12 -0.29 10.20 13.74
C HIS A 12 -1.66 9.81 14.26
N GLU A 13 -2.07 10.41 15.37
CA GLU A 13 -3.39 10.16 15.94
C GLU A 13 -4.47 10.87 15.13
N ILE A 14 -5.61 10.19 14.99
CA ILE A 14 -6.88 10.80 14.60
C ILE A 14 -7.96 10.41 15.60
N PRO A 15 -8.99 11.24 15.82
CA PRO A 15 -10.06 10.94 16.76
C PRO A 15 -10.70 9.57 16.56
N GLU A 16 -10.94 9.19 15.31
CA GLU A 16 -11.59 7.94 14.93
C GLU A 16 -10.76 6.72 15.34
N ASN A 17 -9.45 6.72 15.06
CA ASN A 17 -8.56 5.63 15.45
C ASN A 17 -8.45 5.51 16.98
N ASN A 18 -8.46 6.65 17.67
CA ASN A 18 -8.43 6.69 19.13
C ASN A 18 -9.72 6.10 19.74
N GLU A 19 -10.86 6.37 19.12
CA GLU A 19 -12.14 5.76 19.47
C GLU A 19 -12.15 4.25 19.16
N TRP A 20 -11.66 3.86 17.99
CA TRP A 20 -11.76 2.49 17.51
C TRP A 20 -10.72 1.53 18.09
N TRP A 21 -9.51 1.99 18.39
CA TRP A 21 -8.41 1.11 18.82
C TRP A 21 -7.71 1.57 20.11
N GLY A 22 -8.23 2.63 20.73
CA GLY A 22 -7.79 3.17 22.01
C GLY A 22 -6.97 4.44 21.85
N LYS A 23 -7.03 5.31 22.87
CA LYS A 23 -6.30 6.59 22.90
C LYS A 23 -4.82 6.41 22.59
N GLY A 24 -4.27 7.25 21.72
CA GLY A 24 -2.88 7.16 21.28
C GLY A 24 -2.64 6.17 20.14
N PHE A 25 -3.68 5.72 19.43
CA PHE A 25 -3.51 4.71 18.40
C PHE A 25 -2.84 5.29 17.15
N THR A 26 -1.71 4.70 16.80
CA THR A 26 -1.02 4.87 15.53
C THR A 26 -0.54 3.51 15.05
N GLU A 27 0.03 3.45 13.85
CA GLU A 27 0.69 2.25 13.36
C GLU A 27 1.77 1.73 14.33
N TRP A 28 2.51 2.64 14.97
CA TRP A 28 3.51 2.28 15.97
C TRP A 28 2.95 1.52 17.16
N THR A 29 1.68 1.73 17.51
CA THR A 29 1.02 1.00 18.60
C THR A 29 0.95 -0.49 18.29
N SER A 30 0.70 -0.88 17.04
CA SER A 30 0.67 -2.28 16.61
C SER A 30 2.09 -2.85 16.53
N VAL A 31 3.03 -2.10 15.97
CA VAL A 31 4.44 -2.51 15.81
C VAL A 31 5.11 -2.76 17.16
N LYS A 32 4.98 -1.84 18.11
CA LYS A 32 5.59 -1.96 19.46
C LYS A 32 5.02 -3.13 20.27
N LYS A 33 3.76 -3.50 20.02
CA LYS A 33 3.06 -4.57 20.75
C LYS A 33 3.27 -5.97 20.14
N SER A 34 3.84 -6.07 18.94
CA SER A 34 4.04 -7.35 18.27
C SER A 34 5.07 -8.21 19.03
N LYS A 35 4.97 -9.53 18.87
CA LYS A 35 5.83 -10.51 19.53
C LYS A 35 6.21 -11.61 18.55
N PRO A 36 7.36 -12.30 18.76
CA PRO A 36 7.68 -13.52 18.03
C PRO A 36 6.53 -14.54 18.15
N LEU A 37 6.15 -15.16 17.04
CA LEU A 37 5.10 -16.20 17.02
C LEU A 37 5.68 -17.61 16.85
N PHE A 38 6.98 -17.69 16.55
CA PHE A 38 7.76 -18.92 16.39
C PHE A 38 9.26 -18.58 16.58
N PRO A 39 10.12 -19.58 16.85
CA PRO A 39 11.57 -19.36 17.00
C PRO A 39 12.20 -18.69 15.78
N GLY A 40 13.01 -17.66 16.00
CA GLY A 40 13.65 -16.88 14.94
C GLY A 40 12.74 -15.87 14.21
N HIS A 41 11.50 -15.68 14.67
CA HIS A 41 10.60 -14.65 14.13
C HIS A 41 11.05 -13.24 14.53
N ASN A 42 11.31 -12.38 13.53
CA ASN A 42 11.79 -11.01 13.74
C ASN A 42 10.63 -10.05 14.10
N GLN A 43 10.17 -10.12 15.35
CA GLN A 43 9.20 -9.20 15.94
C GLN A 43 9.55 -8.94 17.42
N PRO A 44 9.32 -7.73 17.97
CA PRO A 44 8.95 -6.53 17.24
C PRO A 44 10.07 -6.02 16.32
N ARG A 45 9.69 -5.44 15.18
CA ARG A 45 10.63 -4.72 14.30
C ARG A 45 10.80 -3.29 14.83
N VAL A 46 12.04 -2.81 14.91
CA VAL A 46 12.37 -1.53 15.52
C VAL A 46 13.00 -0.61 14.47
N PRO A 47 12.46 0.61 14.26
CA PRO A 47 13.07 1.59 13.36
C PRO A 47 14.46 1.95 13.86
N LEU A 48 15.39 2.17 12.93
CA LEU A 48 16.77 2.50 13.27
C LEU A 48 16.79 3.73 14.21
N HIS A 49 17.62 3.67 15.26
CA HIS A 49 17.70 4.69 16.31
C HIS A 49 16.39 4.92 17.08
N HIS A 50 15.50 3.92 17.14
CA HIS A 50 14.18 4.02 17.75
C HIS A 50 13.34 5.20 17.21
N ASN A 51 13.49 5.54 15.93
CA ASN A 51 12.82 6.68 15.29
C ASN A 51 11.31 6.43 15.06
N TYR A 52 10.54 6.31 16.14
CA TYR A 52 9.08 6.21 16.15
C TYR A 52 8.47 7.60 15.90
N TYR A 53 8.51 8.04 14.65
CA TYR A 53 8.18 9.41 14.23
C TYR A 53 6.67 9.74 14.20
N ASN A 54 6.36 11.02 14.00
CA ASN A 54 5.02 11.52 13.67
C ASN A 54 5.04 12.23 12.31
N LEU A 55 4.14 11.86 11.39
CA LEU A 55 4.10 12.43 10.04
C LEU A 55 3.52 13.85 9.95
N LEU A 56 3.03 14.40 11.05
CA LEU A 56 2.69 15.82 11.14
C LEU A 56 3.94 16.70 11.33
N ASP A 57 5.09 16.12 11.65
CA ASP A 57 6.36 16.84 11.69
C ASP A 57 6.97 16.93 10.27
N LYS A 58 7.11 18.17 9.79
CA LYS A 58 7.76 18.49 8.52
C LYS A 58 9.17 17.91 8.41
N LYS A 59 9.94 17.91 9.50
CA LYS A 59 11.33 17.40 9.50
C LYS A 59 11.37 15.91 9.19
N VAL A 60 10.37 15.15 9.63
CA VAL A 60 10.26 13.72 9.34
C VAL A 60 10.00 13.49 7.86
N MET A 61 9.01 14.18 7.27
CA MET A 61 8.71 14.02 5.84
C MET A 61 9.87 14.50 4.96
N ASP A 62 10.56 15.58 5.34
CA ASP A 62 11.76 16.07 4.64
C ASP A 62 12.91 15.05 4.72
N TRP A 63 13.18 14.50 5.91
CA TRP A 63 14.17 13.44 6.11
C TRP A 63 13.87 12.21 5.24
N GLN A 64 12.63 11.72 5.27
CA GLN A 64 12.21 10.57 4.47
C GLN A 64 12.33 10.84 2.97
N ALA A 65 11.89 12.01 2.52
CA ALA A 65 11.98 12.43 1.12
C ALA A 65 13.44 12.46 0.64
N ARG A 66 14.34 13.07 1.40
CA ARG A 66 15.77 13.14 1.06
C ARG A 66 16.43 11.76 1.10
N LEU A 67 16.08 10.93 2.09
CA LEU A 67 16.60 9.57 2.22
C LEU A 67 16.15 8.69 1.04
N ALA A 68 14.86 8.76 0.69
CA ALA A 68 14.29 8.04 -0.44
C ALA A 68 14.95 8.47 -1.76
N ALA A 69 15.09 9.77 -1.99
CA ALA A 69 15.77 10.31 -3.18
C ALA A 69 17.22 9.83 -3.27
N LYS A 70 17.97 9.84 -2.15
CA LYS A 70 19.36 9.34 -2.09
C LYS A 70 19.48 7.85 -2.41
N ALA A 71 18.45 7.06 -2.08
CA ALA A 71 18.39 5.63 -2.41
C ALA A 71 17.94 5.37 -3.87
N GLY A 72 17.49 6.40 -4.59
CA GLY A 72 16.95 6.27 -5.94
C GLY A 72 15.47 5.92 -5.99
N ILE A 73 14.69 6.22 -4.94
CA ILE A 73 13.23 6.22 -5.00
C ILE A 73 12.82 7.61 -5.48
N THR A 74 12.12 7.70 -6.61
CA THR A 74 11.88 8.98 -7.28
C THR A 74 10.56 9.63 -6.88
N GLY A 75 9.66 8.88 -6.24
CA GLY A 75 8.48 9.46 -5.63
C GLY A 75 7.74 8.55 -4.68
N PHE A 76 6.72 9.13 -4.05
CA PHE A 76 5.82 8.43 -3.14
C PHE A 76 4.40 8.33 -3.72
N CYS A 77 3.71 7.22 -3.44
CA CYS A 77 2.29 7.05 -3.73
C CYS A 77 1.53 7.07 -2.40
N PHE A 78 1.02 8.23 -2.00
CA PHE A 78 0.30 8.40 -0.74
C PHE A 78 -1.05 7.69 -0.78
N TYR A 79 -1.34 6.89 0.25
CA TYR A 79 -2.71 6.42 0.45
C TYR A 79 -3.62 7.60 0.78
N HIS A 80 -4.71 7.70 0.03
CA HIS A 80 -5.76 8.69 0.17
C HIS A 80 -7.04 8.00 0.62
N TYR A 81 -7.67 8.48 1.69
CA TYR A 81 -8.92 7.92 2.20
C TYR A 81 -10.03 8.97 2.15
N TRP A 82 -11.06 8.65 1.38
CA TRP A 82 -12.21 9.52 1.14
C TRP A 82 -13.48 8.70 1.10
N PHE A 83 -14.40 9.03 2.00
CA PHE A 83 -15.65 8.33 2.27
C PHE A 83 -16.83 9.26 2.04
N ASN A 84 -16.92 9.82 0.83
CA ASN A 84 -18.03 10.69 0.41
C ASN A 84 -18.12 11.97 1.26
N GLY A 85 -17.07 12.79 1.22
CA GLY A 85 -16.94 14.03 1.98
C GLY A 85 -16.19 13.87 3.31
N LYS A 86 -16.23 12.69 3.93
CA LYS A 86 -15.41 12.39 5.12
C LYS A 86 -14.02 11.91 4.72
N GLN A 87 -13.00 12.60 5.22
CA GLN A 87 -11.60 12.20 5.09
C GLN A 87 -11.09 11.51 6.35
N LEU A 88 -10.11 10.63 6.18
CA LEU A 88 -9.31 10.08 7.28
C LEU A 88 -7.83 10.11 6.87
N LEU A 89 -6.95 10.42 7.81
CA LEU A 89 -5.49 10.39 7.62
C LEU A 89 -4.97 11.33 6.51
N GLU A 90 -5.72 12.36 6.16
CA GLU A 90 -5.42 13.34 5.10
C GLU A 90 -4.25 14.28 5.45
N LYS A 91 -4.09 14.59 6.75
CA LYS A 91 -3.21 15.68 7.20
C LYS A 91 -1.76 15.58 6.69
N PRO A 92 -1.10 14.40 6.66
CA PRO A 92 0.26 14.30 6.12
C PRO A 92 0.34 14.73 4.65
N VAL A 93 -0.59 14.31 3.78
CA VAL A 93 -0.54 14.65 2.35
C VAL A 93 -0.96 16.10 2.12
N ASP A 94 -1.93 16.62 2.87
CA ASP A 94 -2.32 18.05 2.86
C ASP A 94 -1.15 18.96 3.26
N ASN A 95 -0.42 18.58 4.30
CA ASN A 95 0.77 19.30 4.73
C ASN A 95 1.88 19.21 3.68
N TYR A 96 2.09 18.03 3.09
CA TYR A 96 3.06 17.83 2.02
C TYR A 96 2.80 18.72 0.82
N LEU A 97 1.52 18.94 0.46
CA LEU A 97 1.13 19.91 -0.58
C LEU A 97 1.55 21.34 -0.21
N LYS A 98 1.50 21.74 1.06
CA LYS A 98 1.92 23.07 1.54
C LYS A 98 3.43 23.21 1.63
N TRP A 99 4.13 22.14 2.01
CA TRP A 99 5.59 22.09 2.19
C TRP A 99 6.31 21.94 0.85
N LYS A 100 6.25 22.99 0.01
CA LYS A 100 6.81 23.01 -1.35
C LYS A 100 8.33 22.83 -1.40
N ASP A 101 9.02 23.08 -0.30
CA ASP A 101 10.48 22.93 -0.19
C ASP A 101 10.96 21.48 -0.06
N ILE A 102 10.04 20.53 0.17
CA ILE A 102 10.31 19.09 0.06
C ILE A 102 10.19 18.71 -1.43
N PRO A 103 11.30 18.38 -2.14
CA PRO A 103 11.29 18.28 -3.59
C PRO A 103 10.78 16.93 -4.12
N GLN A 104 10.62 15.93 -3.25
CA GLN A 104 10.29 14.57 -3.65
C GLN A 104 8.92 14.52 -4.34
N ARG A 105 8.86 13.83 -5.47
CA ARG A 105 7.66 13.74 -6.30
C ARG A 105 6.63 12.82 -5.66
N TYR A 106 5.36 12.97 -6.03
CA TYR A 106 4.32 12.13 -5.48
C TYR A 106 3.10 11.93 -6.37
N CYS A 107 2.38 10.85 -6.16
CA CYS A 107 1.01 10.64 -6.62
C CYS A 107 0.16 10.09 -5.45
N MET A 108 -1.11 9.81 -5.72
CA MET A 108 -2.06 9.35 -4.70
C MET A 108 -2.78 8.07 -5.15
N SER A 109 -3.10 7.23 -4.17
CA SER A 109 -3.90 6.01 -4.33
C SER A 109 -5.11 6.02 -3.42
N TRP A 110 -6.31 6.07 -4.00
CA TRP A 110 -7.55 5.99 -3.24
C TRP A 110 -7.78 4.58 -2.70
N ALA A 111 -7.60 4.41 -1.40
CA ALA A 111 -7.95 3.21 -0.64
C ALA A 111 -9.43 3.28 -0.26
N ASN A 112 -10.27 2.79 -1.17
CA ASN A 112 -11.71 3.00 -1.21
C ASN A 112 -12.53 1.81 -0.67
N GLU A 113 -12.05 1.15 0.38
CA GLU A 113 -12.80 0.08 1.03
C GLU A 113 -13.38 0.55 2.34
N SER A 114 -14.59 0.09 2.68
CA SER A 114 -15.15 0.28 4.02
C SER A 114 -14.17 -0.24 5.06
N TRP A 115 -14.03 0.45 6.19
CA TRP A 115 -13.28 -0.08 7.33
C TRP A 115 -14.25 -0.80 8.25
N ILE A 116 -13.91 -2.04 8.58
CA ILE A 116 -14.76 -2.95 9.33
C ILE A 116 -13.97 -3.58 10.47
N ARG A 117 -14.69 -4.13 11.43
CA ARG A 117 -14.13 -5.05 12.42
C ARG A 117 -14.03 -6.45 11.85
N THR A 118 -13.15 -7.27 12.42
CA THR A 118 -12.99 -8.67 11.99
C THR A 118 -14.23 -9.55 12.18
N TRP A 119 -15.19 -9.12 13.01
CA TRP A 119 -16.48 -9.83 13.21
C TRP A 119 -17.63 -9.24 12.38
N SER A 120 -17.33 -8.33 11.44
CA SER A 120 -18.33 -7.81 10.52
C SER A 120 -18.73 -8.88 9.50
N ASN A 121 -20.02 -8.94 9.18
CA ASN A 121 -20.54 -9.75 8.08
C ASN A 121 -20.51 -9.01 6.73
N MET A 122 -20.01 -7.77 6.70
CA MET A 122 -19.84 -7.00 5.47
C MET A 122 -18.44 -7.14 4.92
N GLU A 123 -18.31 -6.98 3.60
CA GLU A 123 -17.01 -6.87 2.95
C GLU A 123 -16.38 -5.48 3.24
N GLY A 124 -15.07 -5.49 3.52
CA GLY A 124 -14.29 -4.29 3.82
C GLY A 124 -12.89 -4.65 4.28
N ASN A 125 -12.12 -3.63 4.66
CA ASN A 125 -10.79 -3.80 5.22
C ASN A 125 -10.84 -3.81 6.76
N ASP A 126 -10.27 -4.85 7.35
CA ASP A 126 -10.20 -5.08 8.78
C ASP A 126 -8.77 -4.88 9.31
N TRP A 127 -8.48 -3.65 9.75
CA TRP A 127 -7.11 -3.19 9.98
C TRP A 127 -6.39 -3.81 11.18
N ASN A 128 -7.10 -4.23 12.23
CA ASN A 128 -6.45 -4.62 13.48
C ASN A 128 -7.13 -5.78 14.20
N GLU A 129 -6.95 -6.99 13.67
CA GLU A 129 -7.51 -8.21 14.25
C GLU A 129 -7.04 -8.47 15.68
N VAL A 130 -5.77 -8.20 15.98
CA VAL A 130 -5.22 -8.43 17.33
C VAL A 130 -5.93 -7.55 18.37
N THR A 131 -6.20 -6.30 18.03
CA THR A 131 -6.92 -5.38 18.91
C THR A 131 -8.40 -5.72 18.98
N ASP A 132 -9.03 -5.97 17.83
CA ASP A 132 -10.41 -6.38 17.69
C ASP A 132 -10.74 -7.57 18.61
N ARG A 133 -9.93 -8.64 18.58
CA ARG A 133 -10.16 -9.82 19.42
C ARG A 133 -10.23 -9.51 20.92
N LYS A 134 -9.56 -8.45 21.40
CA LYS A 134 -9.59 -8.03 22.81
C LYS A 134 -10.86 -7.26 23.17
N MET A 135 -11.55 -6.68 22.19
CA MET A 135 -12.73 -5.83 22.40
C MET A 135 -14.03 -6.62 22.67
N GLN A 136 -13.97 -7.96 22.73
CA GLN A 136 -15.14 -8.81 23.02
C GLN A 136 -16.36 -8.50 22.13
N ARG A 137 -16.12 -8.08 20.88
CA ARG A 137 -17.16 -7.67 19.91
C ARG A 137 -18.08 -6.53 20.36
N LYS A 138 -17.61 -5.64 21.23
CA LYS A 138 -18.33 -4.41 21.61
C LYS A 138 -18.18 -3.33 20.54
N GLY A 139 -19.23 -2.53 20.34
CA GLY A 139 -19.26 -1.42 19.37
C GLY A 139 -19.73 -1.82 17.96
N PRO A 140 -19.77 -0.86 17.02
CA PRO A 140 -20.21 -1.13 15.66
C PRO A 140 -19.23 -2.05 14.93
N SER A 141 -19.75 -2.99 14.14
CA SER A 141 -18.93 -3.87 13.28
C SER A 141 -18.39 -3.16 12.04
N VAL A 142 -18.89 -1.97 11.74
CA VAL A 142 -18.50 -1.11 10.62
C VAL A 142 -17.96 0.18 11.21
N LEU A 143 -16.70 0.49 10.94
CA LEU A 143 -16.05 1.68 11.47
C LEU A 143 -16.35 2.89 10.61
N ILE A 144 -16.19 2.73 9.29
CA ILE A 144 -16.65 3.71 8.30
C ILE A 144 -17.01 2.99 7.00
N LYS A 145 -18.16 3.35 6.44
CA LYS A 145 -18.67 2.72 5.20
C LYS A 145 -18.15 3.48 3.99
N GLN A 146 -17.64 2.78 3.00
CA GLN A 146 -17.41 3.38 1.69
C GLN A 146 -18.74 3.56 0.95
N SER A 147 -19.04 4.81 0.63
CA SER A 147 -20.00 5.19 -0.40
C SER A 147 -19.25 5.89 -1.54
N TYR A 148 -19.78 5.78 -2.75
CA TYR A 148 -19.26 6.46 -3.93
C TYR A 148 -20.12 7.64 -4.35
N GLY A 149 -21.26 7.86 -3.68
CA GLY A 149 -22.11 9.02 -3.91
C GLY A 149 -22.69 9.15 -5.31
N ILE A 150 -23.10 10.37 -5.61
CA ILE A 150 -23.60 10.83 -6.90
C ILE A 150 -22.66 11.92 -7.45
N ARG A 151 -23.05 12.51 -8.57
CA ARG A 151 -22.23 13.49 -9.28
C ARG A 151 -21.70 14.64 -8.41
N HIS A 152 -22.51 15.17 -7.50
CA HIS A 152 -22.07 16.23 -6.60
C HIS A 152 -20.89 15.78 -5.72
N ASP A 153 -20.97 14.60 -5.12
CA ASP A 153 -19.88 14.04 -4.31
C ASP A 153 -18.62 13.76 -5.14
N TRP A 154 -18.78 13.39 -6.42
CA TRP A 154 -17.65 13.19 -7.34
C TRP A 154 -16.94 14.50 -7.66
N GLU A 155 -17.70 15.58 -7.84
CA GLU A 155 -17.18 16.93 -8.07
C GLU A 155 -16.41 17.41 -6.85
N GLU A 156 -16.94 17.23 -5.63
CA GLU A 156 -16.24 17.55 -4.38
C GLU A 156 -14.91 16.81 -4.24
N HIS A 157 -14.91 15.50 -4.51
CA HIS A 157 -13.68 14.70 -4.44
C HIS A 157 -12.66 15.16 -5.49
N PHE A 158 -13.10 15.46 -6.71
CA PHE A 158 -12.21 16.02 -7.73
C PHE A 158 -11.60 17.36 -7.30
N TYR A 159 -12.40 18.28 -6.77
CA TYR A 159 -11.92 19.60 -6.36
C TYR A 159 -10.99 19.54 -5.15
N TYR A 160 -11.16 18.56 -4.26
CA TYR A 160 -10.15 18.28 -3.24
C TYR A 160 -8.82 17.82 -3.88
N LEU A 161 -8.85 16.96 -4.90
CA LEU A 161 -7.64 16.44 -5.56
C LEU A 161 -6.97 17.47 -6.49
N LEU A 162 -7.72 18.44 -7.00
CA LEU A 162 -7.25 19.38 -8.02
C LEU A 162 -5.97 20.15 -7.63
N PRO A 163 -5.83 20.74 -6.42
CA PRO A 163 -4.60 21.40 -6.00
C PRO A 163 -3.37 20.48 -6.03
N PHE A 164 -3.55 19.18 -5.76
CA PHE A 164 -2.47 18.20 -5.86
C PHE A 164 -2.10 17.93 -7.31
N PHE A 165 -3.08 17.73 -8.19
CA PHE A 165 -2.84 17.53 -9.62
C PHE A 165 -2.13 18.72 -10.28
N GLN A 166 -2.33 19.93 -9.76
CA GLN A 166 -1.67 21.16 -10.21
C GLN A 166 -0.26 21.36 -9.59
N ASP A 167 0.12 20.59 -8.57
CA ASP A 167 1.47 20.66 -8.00
C ASP A 167 2.52 20.19 -9.02
N LYS A 168 3.60 20.96 -9.18
CA LYS A 168 4.70 20.65 -10.12
C LYS A 168 5.44 19.35 -9.76
N ARG A 169 5.39 18.93 -8.49
CA ARG A 169 5.98 17.69 -7.99
C ARG A 169 5.08 16.47 -8.25
N TYR A 170 3.82 16.67 -8.65
CA TYR A 170 2.91 15.57 -8.88
C TYR A 170 3.38 14.70 -10.07
N ILE A 171 3.38 13.39 -9.88
CA ILE A 171 3.84 12.43 -10.90
C ILE A 171 2.85 12.40 -12.06
N ARG A 172 3.38 12.49 -13.28
CA ARG A 172 2.63 12.50 -14.52
C ARG A 172 3.13 11.41 -15.45
N TYR A 173 2.20 10.84 -16.22
CA TYR A 173 2.47 9.91 -17.30
C TYR A 173 1.67 10.37 -18.53
N ASP A 174 2.32 10.47 -19.69
CA ASP A 174 1.78 11.13 -20.89
C ASP A 174 1.20 12.52 -20.61
N GLY A 175 1.90 13.31 -19.77
CA GLY A 175 1.48 14.66 -19.37
C GLY A 175 0.29 14.73 -18.41
N LYS A 176 -0.39 13.61 -18.11
CA LYS A 176 -1.56 13.54 -17.22
C LYS A 176 -1.15 13.17 -15.78
N PRO A 177 -1.76 13.78 -14.74
CA PRO A 177 -1.55 13.37 -13.35
C PRO A 177 -1.94 11.90 -13.15
N VAL A 178 -1.06 11.13 -12.51
CA VAL A 178 -1.30 9.72 -12.19
C VAL A 178 -2.13 9.60 -10.92
N PHE A 179 -3.25 8.87 -10.96
CA PHE A 179 -4.08 8.61 -9.79
C PHE A 179 -4.49 7.14 -9.74
N LEU A 180 -4.25 6.50 -8.60
CA LEU A 180 -4.54 5.08 -8.41
C LEU A 180 -5.89 4.91 -7.70
N ILE A 181 -6.67 3.91 -8.12
CA ILE A 181 -7.92 3.52 -7.47
C ILE A 181 -7.83 2.05 -7.09
N HIS A 182 -7.89 1.78 -5.78
CA HIS A 182 -7.92 0.41 -5.27
C HIS A 182 -9.21 -0.28 -5.67
N LYS A 183 -9.16 -1.57 -6.05
CA LYS A 183 -10.33 -2.39 -6.39
C LYS A 183 -11.36 -1.67 -7.28
N ALA A 184 -10.89 -0.84 -8.21
CA ALA A 184 -11.70 0.02 -9.08
C ALA A 184 -12.89 -0.72 -9.73
N ALA A 185 -12.70 -1.99 -10.11
CA ALA A 185 -13.77 -2.79 -10.72
C ALA A 185 -14.99 -3.05 -9.82
N LYS A 186 -14.91 -2.78 -8.51
CA LYS A 186 -16.04 -2.87 -7.57
C LYS A 186 -16.89 -1.59 -7.52
N ILE A 187 -16.42 -0.49 -8.12
CA ILE A 187 -17.14 0.78 -8.12
C ILE A 187 -18.18 0.76 -9.26
N LYS A 188 -19.46 0.58 -8.92
CA LYS A 188 -20.53 0.47 -9.92
C LYS A 188 -20.67 1.72 -10.80
N CYS A 189 -20.48 2.91 -10.23
CA CYS A 189 -20.59 4.20 -10.92
C CYS A 189 -19.27 4.68 -11.56
N LEU A 190 -18.23 3.82 -11.65
CA LEU A 190 -16.89 4.24 -12.05
C LEU A 190 -16.84 4.98 -13.39
N ASP A 191 -17.54 4.47 -14.41
CA ASP A 191 -17.56 5.09 -15.74
C ASP A 191 -18.08 6.53 -15.69
N ALA A 192 -19.21 6.75 -15.00
CA ALA A 192 -19.82 8.06 -14.88
C ALA A 192 -18.95 9.02 -14.03
N MET A 193 -18.35 8.50 -12.96
CA MET A 193 -17.43 9.25 -12.09
C MET A 193 -16.18 9.69 -12.85
N LEU A 194 -15.50 8.78 -13.56
CA LEU A 194 -14.29 9.12 -14.31
C LEU A 194 -14.58 10.01 -15.52
N GLN A 195 -15.74 9.87 -16.16
CA GLN A 195 -16.18 10.80 -17.21
C GLN A 195 -16.42 12.22 -16.65
N CYS A 196 -16.97 12.32 -15.44
CA CYS A 196 -17.12 13.58 -14.73
C CYS A 196 -15.74 14.18 -14.44
N TRP A 197 -14.82 13.41 -13.85
CA TRP A 197 -13.47 13.86 -13.53
C TRP A 197 -12.65 14.27 -14.76
N ASP A 198 -12.73 13.53 -15.88
CA ASP A 198 -12.03 13.90 -17.12
C ASP A 198 -12.52 15.25 -17.67
N ARG A 199 -13.82 15.52 -17.60
CA ARG A 199 -14.40 16.82 -17.98
C ARG A 199 -13.91 17.94 -17.08
N LEU A 200 -13.96 17.74 -15.77
CA LEU A 200 -13.51 18.74 -14.80
C LEU A 200 -12.00 18.99 -14.92
N ALA A 201 -11.20 17.95 -15.16
CA ALA A 201 -9.77 18.06 -15.42
C ALA A 201 -9.49 18.99 -16.59
N LYS A 202 -10.15 18.77 -17.73
CA LYS A 202 -10.03 19.60 -18.94
C LYS A 202 -10.48 21.05 -18.71
N GLN A 203 -11.59 21.24 -18.00
CA GLN A 203 -12.08 22.57 -17.63
C GLN A 203 -11.09 23.34 -16.74
N ASN A 204 -10.30 22.64 -15.93
CA ASN A 204 -9.29 23.20 -15.04
C ASN A 204 -7.86 23.16 -15.63
N GLY A 205 -7.73 23.05 -16.95
CA GLY A 205 -6.45 23.15 -17.66
C GLY A 205 -5.55 21.91 -17.59
N LEU A 206 -6.07 20.76 -17.15
CA LEU A 206 -5.36 19.48 -17.17
C LEU A 206 -5.71 18.69 -18.44
N PRO A 207 -4.79 17.89 -19.01
CA PRO A 207 -5.07 17.08 -20.21
C PRO A 207 -5.97 15.85 -19.96
N GLY A 208 -6.56 15.73 -18.76
CA GLY A 208 -7.22 14.53 -18.23
C GLY A 208 -6.48 13.99 -17.00
N ILE A 209 -6.82 12.79 -16.57
CA ILE A 209 -6.16 12.07 -15.45
C ILE A 209 -5.73 10.69 -15.96
N TYR A 210 -4.53 10.24 -15.59
CA TYR A 210 -4.06 8.89 -15.90
C TYR A 210 -4.44 7.95 -14.77
N ILE A 211 -5.52 7.19 -14.95
CA ILE A 211 -6.11 6.34 -13.93
C ILE A 211 -5.48 4.96 -13.96
N LEU A 212 -4.94 4.55 -12.81
CA LEU A 212 -4.39 3.23 -12.58
C LEU A 212 -5.26 2.45 -11.58
N ALA A 213 -5.47 1.16 -11.83
CA ALA A 213 -6.15 0.28 -10.87
C ALA A 213 -5.17 -0.61 -10.10
N THR A 214 -5.46 -0.88 -8.83
CA THR A 214 -4.74 -1.87 -8.01
C THR A 214 -5.68 -2.96 -7.51
N ASN A 215 -5.20 -4.20 -7.36
CA ASN A 215 -5.97 -5.36 -6.88
C ASN A 215 -7.33 -5.56 -7.61
N CYS A 216 -7.31 -5.55 -8.94
CA CYS A 216 -8.49 -5.71 -9.79
C CYS A 216 -8.38 -6.91 -10.73
N ASP A 217 -9.39 -7.79 -10.71
CA ASP A 217 -9.45 -8.98 -11.57
C ASP A 217 -10.54 -8.92 -12.63
N ALA A 218 -11.53 -8.07 -12.41
CA ALA A 218 -12.67 -7.94 -13.32
C ALA A 218 -12.38 -6.96 -14.47
N ARG A 219 -13.32 -6.90 -15.42
CA ARG A 219 -13.31 -5.90 -16.49
C ARG A 219 -13.28 -4.51 -15.90
N LEU A 220 -12.36 -3.68 -16.37
CA LEU A 220 -12.26 -2.29 -15.92
C LEU A 220 -13.11 -1.38 -16.79
N SER A 221 -13.45 -0.23 -16.20
CA SER A 221 -13.92 0.94 -16.92
C SER A 221 -13.01 1.24 -18.11
N ARG A 222 -13.59 1.68 -19.23
CA ARG A 222 -12.82 2.16 -20.39
C ARG A 222 -11.98 3.42 -20.09
N TYR A 223 -12.27 4.10 -18.98
CA TYR A 223 -11.53 5.28 -18.53
C TYR A 223 -10.34 4.93 -17.62
N VAL A 224 -10.12 3.65 -17.28
CA VAL A 224 -8.93 3.20 -16.57
C VAL A 224 -7.83 2.89 -17.58
N ASN A 225 -6.70 3.57 -17.47
CA ASN A 225 -5.59 3.50 -18.44
C ASN A 225 -4.71 2.27 -18.24
N GLY A 226 -4.54 1.81 -17.00
CA GLY A 226 -3.66 0.67 -16.71
C GLY A 226 -3.86 0.08 -15.33
N ARG A 227 -3.01 -0.89 -14.99
CA ARG A 227 -3.02 -1.61 -13.72
C ARG A 227 -1.64 -1.60 -13.09
N VAL A 228 -1.56 -1.49 -11.77
CA VAL A 228 -0.33 -1.77 -11.02
C VAL A 228 -0.45 -3.16 -10.42
N MET A 229 0.58 -3.99 -10.64
CA MET A 229 0.69 -5.30 -9.98
C MET A 229 1.14 -5.10 -8.54
N PHE A 230 0.19 -4.98 -7.63
CA PHE A 230 0.47 -4.71 -6.21
C PHE A 230 0.99 -5.97 -5.50
N GLU A 231 2.31 -6.11 -5.44
CA GLU A 231 2.97 -7.27 -4.85
C GLU A 231 3.08 -7.20 -3.32
N PRO A 232 3.14 -8.35 -2.61
CA PRO A 232 3.06 -9.72 -3.14
C PRO A 232 1.64 -10.21 -3.43
N ASN A 233 0.62 -9.39 -3.12
CA ASN A 233 -0.78 -9.79 -3.19
C ASN A 233 -1.19 -10.19 -4.60
N TYR A 234 -0.78 -9.45 -5.63
CA TYR A 234 -1.06 -9.78 -7.02
C TYR A 234 -0.58 -11.21 -7.35
N THR A 235 0.68 -11.55 -7.08
CA THR A 235 1.18 -12.91 -7.31
C THR A 235 0.40 -13.95 -6.50
N LEU A 236 0.20 -13.71 -5.20
CA LEU A 236 -0.45 -14.70 -4.33
C LEU A 236 -1.92 -14.98 -4.67
N TYR A 237 -2.62 -14.02 -5.29
CA TYR A 237 -4.03 -14.17 -5.67
C TYR A 237 -4.22 -14.66 -7.11
N HIS A 238 -3.36 -14.27 -8.05
CA HIS A 238 -3.58 -14.59 -9.47
C HIS A 238 -2.70 -15.71 -10.00
N GLU A 239 -1.53 -15.91 -9.40
CA GLU A 239 -0.64 -17.00 -9.79
C GLU A 239 -0.83 -18.17 -8.84
N LYS A 240 -1.58 -19.17 -9.29
CA LYS A 240 -1.79 -20.42 -8.55
C LYS A 240 -0.45 -21.10 -8.29
N ILE A 241 0.07 -20.97 -7.08
CA ILE A 241 1.25 -21.71 -6.62
C ILE A 241 0.74 -22.95 -5.88
N GLU A 242 0.68 -24.08 -6.60
CA GLU A 242 0.06 -25.33 -6.16
C GLU A 242 0.49 -25.78 -4.74
N TYR A 243 1.79 -25.67 -4.44
CA TYR A 243 2.32 -25.98 -3.11
C TYR A 243 1.64 -25.18 -1.99
N TYR A 244 1.42 -23.87 -2.18
CA TYR A 244 0.76 -23.03 -1.19
C TYR A 244 -0.74 -23.30 -1.10
N GLN A 245 -1.39 -23.71 -2.19
CA GLN A 245 -2.80 -24.10 -2.19
C GLN A 245 -2.99 -25.37 -1.35
N LYS A 246 -2.24 -26.44 -1.65
CA LYS A 246 -2.29 -27.69 -0.87
C LYS A 246 -2.01 -27.46 0.61
N ARG A 247 -1.02 -26.63 0.93
CA ARG A 247 -0.72 -26.24 2.32
C ARG A 247 -1.90 -25.50 2.96
N ASP A 248 -2.48 -24.53 2.28
CA ASP A 248 -3.57 -23.71 2.83
C ASP A 248 -4.84 -24.55 3.06
N ASP A 249 -5.15 -25.48 2.16
CA ASP A 249 -6.24 -26.44 2.32
C ASP A 249 -6.02 -27.34 3.54
N TRP A 250 -4.79 -27.84 3.72
CA TRP A 250 -4.41 -28.63 4.88
C TRP A 250 -4.47 -27.84 6.20
N ILE A 251 -4.00 -26.59 6.20
CA ILE A 251 -4.11 -25.68 7.35
C ILE A 251 -5.57 -25.47 7.73
N GLU A 252 -6.44 -25.25 6.74
CA GLU A 252 -7.87 -25.03 7.00
C GLU A 252 -8.54 -26.29 7.55
N GLN A 253 -8.18 -27.48 7.05
CA GLN A 253 -8.64 -28.75 7.61
C GLN A 253 -8.21 -28.94 9.08
N ILE A 254 -6.96 -28.62 9.43
CA ILE A 254 -6.50 -28.69 10.82
C ILE A 254 -7.27 -27.71 11.69
N LYS A 255 -7.45 -26.48 11.22
CA LYS A 255 -8.20 -25.45 11.95
C LYS A 255 -9.64 -25.90 12.22
N GLN A 256 -10.31 -26.51 11.23
CA GLN A 256 -11.66 -27.05 11.39
C GLN A 256 -11.72 -28.21 12.39
N ARG A 257 -10.72 -29.11 12.39
CA ARG A 257 -10.69 -30.28 13.28
C ARG A 257 -10.26 -29.97 14.71
N THR A 258 -9.36 -29.01 14.90
CA THR A 258 -8.64 -28.81 16.18
C THR A 258 -8.80 -27.41 16.75
N GLY A 259 -9.30 -26.45 15.98
CA GLY A 259 -9.28 -25.02 16.34
C GLY A 259 -7.89 -24.37 16.28
N LEU A 260 -6.82 -25.14 16.00
CA LEU A 260 -5.45 -24.63 15.97
C LEU A 260 -5.22 -23.72 14.77
N LYS A 261 -4.69 -22.53 15.03
CA LYS A 261 -4.30 -21.56 14.00
C LYS A 261 -2.83 -21.76 13.63
N ILE A 262 -2.60 -22.27 12.43
CA ILE A 262 -1.26 -22.41 11.83
C ILE A 262 -0.95 -21.18 10.99
N ILE A 263 0.24 -20.62 11.20
CA ILE A 263 0.70 -19.43 10.50
C ILE A 263 1.06 -19.77 9.05
N LYS A 264 0.58 -18.95 8.11
CA LYS A 264 0.89 -19.12 6.68
C LYS A 264 2.25 -18.48 6.37
N ARG A 265 3.26 -19.30 6.08
CA ARG A 265 4.63 -18.87 5.77
C ARG A 265 4.97 -19.00 4.30
N PHE A 266 5.42 -17.95 3.65
CA PHE A 266 5.75 -17.91 2.23
C PHE A 266 7.27 -17.77 2.02
N HIS A 267 7.83 -18.51 1.08
CA HIS A 267 9.23 -18.38 0.69
C HIS A 267 9.39 -17.18 -0.26
N TYR A 268 10.28 -16.26 0.13
CA TYR A 268 10.57 -15.04 -0.61
C TYR A 268 10.98 -15.30 -2.06
N ASP A 269 11.93 -16.23 -2.25
CA ASP A 269 12.47 -16.56 -3.57
C ASP A 269 11.40 -17.15 -4.50
N VAL A 270 10.46 -17.94 -3.97
CA VAL A 270 9.38 -18.55 -4.77
C VAL A 270 8.49 -17.48 -5.37
N VAL A 271 8.08 -16.49 -4.56
CA VAL A 271 7.18 -15.42 -5.02
C VAL A 271 7.92 -14.44 -5.93
N TRP A 272 9.14 -14.03 -5.59
CA TRP A 272 9.93 -13.16 -6.47
C TRP A 272 10.27 -13.80 -7.81
N ASN A 273 10.62 -15.09 -7.84
CA ASN A 273 10.83 -15.79 -9.10
C ASN A 273 9.58 -15.79 -9.99
N ARG A 274 8.38 -15.84 -9.41
CA ARG A 274 7.11 -15.70 -10.16
C ARG A 274 6.95 -14.28 -10.72
N ILE A 275 7.18 -13.26 -9.90
CA ILE A 275 7.14 -11.85 -10.31
C ILE A 275 8.05 -11.58 -11.52
N ILE A 276 9.31 -12.04 -11.45
CA ILE A 276 10.31 -11.82 -12.53
C ILE A 276 9.95 -12.59 -13.79
N LYS A 277 9.51 -13.85 -13.67
CA LYS A 277 9.20 -14.70 -14.84
C LYS A 277 7.84 -14.39 -15.48
N ARG A 278 7.05 -13.47 -14.91
CA ARG A 278 5.74 -13.12 -15.43
C ARG A 278 5.86 -12.48 -16.82
N ASN A 279 5.30 -13.17 -17.81
CA ASN A 279 5.16 -12.66 -19.18
C ASN A 279 3.91 -11.78 -19.30
N LEU A 280 4.09 -10.57 -19.83
CA LEU A 280 3.02 -9.58 -20.07
C LEU A 280 2.74 -9.35 -21.57
N GLU A 281 3.40 -10.06 -22.49
CA GLU A 281 3.25 -9.87 -23.95
C GLU A 281 1.80 -10.03 -24.43
N LYS A 282 1.03 -10.90 -23.77
CA LYS A 282 -0.40 -11.16 -24.08
C LYS A 282 -1.36 -10.45 -23.12
N ALA A 283 -0.87 -9.48 -22.34
CA ALA A 283 -1.71 -8.77 -21.38
C ALA A 283 -2.72 -7.87 -22.10
N ARG A 284 -3.99 -7.94 -21.67
CA ARG A 284 -5.09 -7.13 -22.23
C ARG A 284 -5.08 -5.66 -21.80
N TYR A 285 -4.28 -5.33 -20.79
CA TYR A 285 -4.18 -3.99 -20.22
C TYR A 285 -2.72 -3.60 -20.14
N GLN A 286 -2.42 -2.30 -20.13
CA GLN A 286 -1.11 -1.84 -19.72
C GLN A 286 -0.91 -2.14 -18.23
N TYR A 287 0.16 -2.85 -17.93
CA TYR A 287 0.55 -3.19 -16.56
C TYR A 287 1.85 -2.50 -16.21
N PHE A 288 1.83 -1.81 -15.08
CA PHE A 288 3.02 -1.32 -14.40
C PHE A 288 3.43 -2.36 -13.37
N ARG A 289 4.69 -2.78 -13.45
CA ARG A 289 5.20 -3.81 -12.56
C ARG A 289 5.28 -3.28 -11.13
N GLY A 290 5.11 -4.20 -10.18
CA GLY A 290 5.36 -3.92 -8.78
C GLY A 290 6.31 -4.91 -8.14
N GLY A 291 6.97 -4.48 -7.08
CA GLY A 291 7.82 -5.29 -6.22
C GLY A 291 7.48 -5.05 -4.75
N PHE A 292 8.00 -5.89 -3.85
CA PHE A 292 7.77 -5.75 -2.41
C PHE A 292 9.04 -6.04 -1.62
N VAL A 293 9.26 -5.33 -0.52
CA VAL A 293 10.50 -5.45 0.27
C VAL A 293 10.51 -6.75 1.07
N ASP A 294 9.54 -6.87 1.96
CA ASP A 294 9.23 -8.01 2.83
C ASP A 294 7.71 -7.98 3.09
N PHE A 295 7.16 -8.99 3.77
CA PHE A 295 5.77 -8.99 4.17
C PHE A 295 5.55 -9.88 5.42
N ASP A 296 5.13 -9.26 6.50
CA ASP A 296 4.81 -9.86 7.79
C ASP A 296 3.70 -9.06 8.49
N ALA A 297 2.45 -9.49 8.28
CA ALA A 297 1.28 -8.84 8.85
C ALA A 297 0.96 -9.27 10.30
N SER A 298 1.89 -9.95 10.98
CA SER A 298 1.65 -10.44 12.36
C SER A 298 1.37 -9.36 13.40
N PRO A 299 1.87 -8.12 13.30
CA PRO A 299 1.48 -7.05 14.22
C PRO A 299 -0.04 -6.76 14.20
N ARG A 300 -0.66 -6.79 13.01
CA ARG A 300 -2.11 -6.56 12.83
C ARG A 300 -2.95 -7.84 12.96
N ARG A 301 -2.42 -8.99 12.50
CA ARG A 301 -3.19 -10.24 12.29
C ARG A 301 -2.86 -11.37 13.25
N GLY A 302 -1.78 -11.27 14.02
CA GLY A 302 -1.29 -12.33 14.89
C GLY A 302 -1.10 -13.64 14.12
N ARG A 303 -1.62 -14.76 14.63
CA ARG A 303 -1.47 -16.08 14.00
C ARG A 303 -2.19 -16.26 12.65
N ASN A 304 -3.05 -15.32 12.26
CA ASN A 304 -3.70 -15.32 10.94
C ASN A 304 -2.85 -14.62 9.86
N ALA A 305 -1.69 -14.09 10.22
CA ALA A 305 -0.84 -13.38 9.28
C ALA A 305 -0.30 -14.26 8.15
N LYS A 306 -0.10 -13.61 7.00
CA LYS A 306 0.85 -14.07 6.00
C LYS A 306 2.23 -13.52 6.39
N ILE A 307 3.24 -14.39 6.40
CA ILE A 307 4.60 -14.02 6.81
C ILE A 307 5.59 -14.60 5.80
N PHE A 308 6.49 -13.77 5.30
CA PHE A 308 7.55 -14.19 4.39
C PHE A 308 8.79 -14.66 5.13
N SER A 309 9.53 -15.57 4.53
CA SER A 309 10.75 -16.18 5.08
C SER A 309 11.87 -16.17 4.07
N GLY A 310 13.10 -16.01 4.58
CA GLY A 310 14.32 -15.97 3.77
C GLY A 310 14.60 -14.61 3.12
N VAL A 311 14.00 -13.53 3.62
CA VAL A 311 14.22 -12.17 3.14
C VAL A 311 15.58 -11.65 3.60
N THR A 312 16.33 -11.05 2.66
CA THR A 312 17.58 -10.33 2.94
C THR A 312 17.72 -9.15 1.97
N PRO A 313 18.42 -8.07 2.35
CA PRO A 313 18.74 -6.98 1.43
C PRO A 313 19.41 -7.44 0.12
N ALA A 314 20.31 -8.42 0.19
CA ALA A 314 21.00 -8.95 -0.99
C ALA A 314 20.05 -9.65 -1.99
N LYS A 315 19.06 -10.41 -1.48
CA LYS A 315 18.03 -11.01 -2.33
C LYS A 315 17.11 -9.95 -2.93
N PHE A 316 16.70 -8.97 -2.14
CA PHE A 316 15.91 -7.85 -2.63
C PHE A 316 16.65 -7.09 -3.73
N GLU A 317 17.94 -6.77 -3.56
CA GLU A 317 18.78 -6.15 -4.58
C GLU A 317 18.78 -6.95 -5.88
N LYS A 318 19.04 -8.27 -5.79
CA LYS A 318 19.08 -9.18 -6.94
C LYS A 318 17.75 -9.13 -7.69
N TYR A 319 16.64 -9.33 -6.99
CA TYR A 319 15.33 -9.40 -7.63
C TYR A 319 14.86 -8.06 -8.18
N LEU A 320 15.07 -6.98 -7.42
CA LEU A 320 14.75 -5.64 -7.88
C LEU A 320 15.53 -5.31 -9.17
N ARG A 321 16.82 -5.65 -9.24
CA ARG A 321 17.61 -5.44 -10.46
C ARG A 321 17.03 -6.15 -11.68
N GLU A 322 16.62 -7.40 -11.53
CA GLU A 322 15.95 -8.11 -12.64
C GLU A 322 14.61 -7.46 -12.99
N LEU A 323 13.85 -6.97 -12.01
CA LEU A 323 12.58 -6.29 -12.27
C LEU A 323 12.78 -4.95 -13.00
N LEU A 324 13.83 -4.20 -12.67
CA LEU A 324 14.20 -2.93 -13.32
C LEU A 324 14.65 -3.11 -14.78
N LYS A 325 15.03 -4.32 -15.22
CA LYS A 325 15.28 -4.62 -16.64
C LYS A 325 13.98 -4.80 -17.42
N LEU A 326 12.91 -5.23 -16.73
CA LEU A 326 11.62 -5.60 -17.33
C LEU A 326 10.61 -4.45 -17.35
N GLU A 327 10.70 -3.53 -16.39
CA GLU A 327 9.90 -2.31 -16.33
C GLU A 327 10.75 -1.13 -16.78
N LYS A 328 10.20 -0.23 -17.60
CA LYS A 328 10.95 0.91 -18.17
C LYS A 328 10.35 2.26 -17.81
N GLU A 329 9.09 2.27 -17.39
CA GLU A 329 8.31 3.49 -17.22
C GLU A 329 8.15 3.84 -15.75
N MET A 330 7.29 3.11 -15.05
CA MET A 330 7.00 3.31 -13.63
C MET A 330 6.97 1.96 -12.91
N LEU A 331 7.85 1.81 -11.92
CA LEU A 331 7.86 0.67 -11.02
C LEU A 331 7.28 1.07 -9.67
N PHE A 332 6.33 0.28 -9.15
CA PHE A 332 5.76 0.53 -7.82
C PHE A 332 6.34 -0.44 -6.78
N ILE A 333 6.76 0.06 -5.62
CA ILE A 333 7.30 -0.77 -4.53
C ILE A 333 6.36 -0.69 -3.33
N ASN A 334 5.98 -1.86 -2.81
CA ASN A 334 5.29 -2.02 -1.54
C ASN A 334 6.31 -2.31 -0.41
N ALA A 335 6.62 -1.35 0.46
CA ALA A 335 6.25 0.07 0.47
C ALA A 335 7.41 0.88 1.08
N TRP A 336 7.24 2.20 1.21
CA TRP A 336 8.16 3.03 1.98
C TRP A 336 8.10 2.65 3.47
N ASN A 337 6.90 2.67 4.06
CA ASN A 337 6.70 2.67 5.52
C ASN A 337 5.52 1.82 6.03
N GLU A 338 5.15 0.70 5.40
CA GLU A 338 4.10 -0.21 5.94
C GLU A 338 4.65 -1.10 7.06
N TRP A 339 4.95 -0.49 8.22
CA TRP A 339 5.63 -1.16 9.33
C TRP A 339 4.85 -2.32 9.95
N ALA A 340 3.53 -2.22 10.14
CA ALA A 340 2.75 -3.31 10.73
C ALA A 340 2.40 -4.43 9.73
N GLU A 341 2.78 -4.27 8.45
CA GLU A 341 2.83 -5.35 7.45
C GLU A 341 4.26 -5.78 7.11
N GLY A 342 5.28 -5.20 7.77
CA GLY A 342 6.68 -5.50 7.50
C GLY A 342 7.18 -5.07 6.11
N ALA A 343 6.35 -4.41 5.30
CA ALA A 343 6.64 -4.01 3.93
C ALA A 343 7.21 -2.59 3.88
N TYR A 344 8.41 -2.38 4.41
CA TYR A 344 9.03 -1.05 4.48
C TYR A 344 10.45 -1.04 3.90
N LEU A 345 10.80 0.07 3.23
CA LEU A 345 12.16 0.40 2.80
C LEU A 345 12.92 1.19 3.88
N GLU A 346 12.19 1.77 4.84
CA GLU A 346 12.80 2.55 5.92
C GLU A 346 13.86 1.76 6.70
N PRO A 347 14.90 2.42 7.22
CA PRO A 347 15.92 1.75 8.00
C PRO A 347 15.38 1.16 9.31
N ASP A 348 15.82 -0.06 9.63
CA ASP A 348 15.53 -0.74 10.89
C ASP A 348 16.83 -1.15 11.62
N GLU A 349 16.73 -1.59 12.87
CA GLU A 349 17.90 -2.00 13.65
C GLU A 349 18.59 -3.26 13.11
N LYS A 350 17.86 -4.13 12.40
CA LYS A 350 18.37 -5.43 11.95
C LYS A 350 19.21 -5.32 10.67
N HIS A 351 18.75 -4.50 9.74
CA HIS A 351 19.30 -4.35 8.40
C HIS A 351 19.89 -2.96 8.17
N GLY A 352 19.70 -2.00 9.09
CA GLY A 352 20.16 -0.63 8.93
C GLY A 352 19.63 -0.05 7.63
N TYR A 353 20.52 0.52 6.82
CA TYR A 353 20.20 1.05 5.49
C TYR A 353 20.18 -0.02 4.38
N GLY A 354 20.26 -1.31 4.72
CA GLY A 354 20.48 -2.40 3.75
C GLY A 354 19.50 -2.42 2.58
N PHE A 355 18.20 -2.25 2.83
CA PHE A 355 17.21 -2.22 1.74
C PHE A 355 17.31 -0.97 0.87
N LEU A 356 17.66 0.18 1.43
CA LEU A 356 17.91 1.40 0.65
C LEU A 356 19.18 1.27 -0.20
N GLN A 357 20.24 0.68 0.35
CA GLN A 357 21.45 0.37 -0.41
C GLN A 357 21.17 -0.63 -1.53
N ALA A 358 20.30 -1.61 -1.28
CA ALA A 358 19.83 -2.56 -2.30
C ALA A 358 19.08 -1.85 -3.45
N VAL A 359 18.21 -0.87 -3.17
CA VAL A 359 17.58 -0.05 -4.24
C VAL A 359 18.64 0.69 -5.04
N LYS A 360 19.56 1.38 -4.36
CA LYS A 360 20.63 2.14 -5.00
C LYS A 360 21.50 1.27 -5.91
N ASN A 361 21.98 0.14 -5.39
CA ASN A 361 22.82 -0.81 -6.13
C ASN A 361 22.08 -1.43 -7.32
N ALA A 362 20.78 -1.74 -7.17
CA ALA A 362 19.98 -2.30 -8.24
C ALA A 362 19.81 -1.29 -9.39
N ARG A 363 19.76 0.01 -9.10
CA ARG A 363 19.72 1.07 -10.11
C ARG A 363 21.06 1.38 -10.75
N GLU A 364 22.15 1.47 -10.00
CA GLU A 364 23.47 1.85 -10.52
C GLU A 364 24.08 0.80 -11.46
N LYS A 365 23.67 -0.47 -11.32
CA LYS A 365 24.18 -1.60 -12.09
C LYS A 365 23.23 -2.04 -13.21
N ASN A 366 22.28 -1.19 -13.59
CA ASN A 366 21.28 -1.39 -14.63
C ASN A 366 21.33 -0.22 -15.60
#